data_AF-A0A6G0VJV4-F1
#
_entry.id   AF-A0A6G0VJV4-F1
#
_cell.length_a   1.000
_cell.length_b   1.000
_cell.length_c   1.000
_cell.angle_alpha   90.00
_cell.angle_beta   90.00
_cell.angle_gamma   90.00
#
_symmetry.space_group_name_H-M   'P 1'
#
loop_
_entity.id
_entity.type
_entity.pdbx_description
1 polymer ?
#
loop_
_entity_poly.entity_id
_entity_poly.type
_entity_poly.pdbx_seq_one_letter_code
_entity_poly.pdbx_strand_id
1 'polypeptide(L)'
;MKTLPILKNGSRAEELKSCSIKDYGKIILSKTCAFDSAASILMVAYCNSINYNTVVDNSNSIFLKFIAEIVKNGISAKSYSNRAEIMLFPNKGNLNTARGEYSDI
;
A
#
# COMPACT_ATOMS: atom_id res chain seq x y z
N MET A 1 -2.24 4.41 22.97
CA MET A 1 -1.80 3.10 22.46
C MET A 1 -2.27 2.99 21.02
N LYS A 2 -1.38 2.78 20.04
CA LYS A 2 -1.78 2.61 18.62
C LYS A 2 -2.16 1.15 18.40
N THR A 3 -3.30 0.89 17.78
CA THR A 3 -3.70 -0.47 17.37
C THR A 3 -3.03 -0.82 16.06
N LEU A 4 -2.54 -2.05 15.93
CA LEU A 4 -1.91 -2.53 14.71
C LEU A 4 -2.99 -3.16 13.80
N PRO A 5 -3.35 -2.50 12.68
CA PRO A 5 -4.35 -3.06 11.77
C PRO A 5 -3.76 -4.22 10.97
N ILE A 6 -4.61 -5.16 10.53
CA ILE A 6 -4.20 -6.36 9.79
C ILE A 6 -4.49 -6.19 8.29
N LEU A 7 -3.42 -6.03 7.50
CA LEU A 7 -3.49 -5.99 6.03
C LEU A 7 -3.60 -7.40 5.47
N LYS A 8 -4.72 -7.71 4.80
CA LYS A 8 -4.95 -9.05 4.24
C LYS A 8 -4.11 -9.30 3.00
N ASN A 9 -3.45 -10.45 2.98
CA ASN A 9 -2.53 -10.84 1.93
C ASN A 9 -3.23 -11.27 0.64
N GLY A 10 -2.81 -10.69 -0.49
CA GLY A 10 -3.19 -10.97 -1.88
C GLY A 10 -3.05 -12.43 -2.31
N SER A 11 -2.17 -13.19 -1.68
CA SER A 11 -2.02 -14.63 -1.91
C SER A 11 -3.27 -15.42 -1.50
N ARG A 12 -4.16 -14.86 -0.69
CA ARG A 12 -5.50 -15.40 -0.40
C ARG A 12 -6.54 -14.75 -1.32
N ALA A 13 -6.28 -14.75 -2.63
CA ALA A 13 -7.06 -14.03 -3.63
C ALA A 13 -8.56 -14.38 -3.61
N GLU A 14 -8.90 -15.64 -3.28
CA GLU A 14 -10.27 -16.13 -3.18
C GLU A 14 -11.10 -15.45 -2.07
N GLU A 15 -10.44 -14.88 -1.07
CA GLU A 15 -11.09 -14.19 0.06
C GLU A 15 -11.09 -12.65 -0.11
N LEU A 16 -10.52 -12.15 -1.21
CA LEU A 16 -10.31 -10.74 -1.45
C LEU A 16 -11.34 -10.17 -2.40
N LYS A 17 -11.95 -9.07 -1.97
CA LYS A 17 -12.81 -8.26 -2.84
C LYS A 17 -11.93 -7.49 -3.83
N SER A 18 -12.42 -7.36 -5.06
CA SER A 18 -11.76 -6.54 -6.10
C SER A 18 -11.51 -5.12 -5.60
N CYS A 19 -10.33 -4.58 -5.85
CA CYS A 19 -9.99 -3.17 -5.65
C CYS A 19 -10.20 -2.39 -6.94
N SER A 20 -10.45 -1.08 -6.85
CA SER A 20 -10.66 -0.23 -8.02
C SER A 20 -9.44 0.64 -8.24
N ILE A 21 -8.89 0.63 -9.45
CA ILE A 21 -7.74 1.43 -9.84
C ILE A 21 -8.17 2.35 -10.98
N LYS A 22 -7.84 3.63 -10.83
CA LYS A 22 -8.07 4.62 -11.88
C LYS A 22 -7.34 4.19 -13.16
N ASP A 23 -8.03 4.24 -14.29
CA ASP A 23 -7.55 3.84 -15.62
C ASP A 23 -7.39 2.33 -15.88
N TYR A 24 -7.52 1.46 -14.86
CA TYR A 24 -7.44 -0.01 -14.97
C TYR A 24 -8.75 -0.73 -14.60
N GLY A 25 -9.68 -0.05 -13.93
CA GLY A 25 -10.96 -0.63 -13.52
C GLY A 25 -10.84 -1.50 -12.26
N LYS A 26 -11.67 -2.54 -12.16
CA LYS A 26 -11.68 -3.44 -10.99
C LYS A 26 -10.67 -4.57 -11.20
N ILE A 27 -9.73 -4.72 -10.26
CA ILE A 27 -8.74 -5.80 -10.29
C ILE A 27 -8.71 -6.58 -8.98
N ILE A 28 -8.36 -7.86 -9.05
CA ILE A 28 -7.97 -8.66 -7.88
C ILE A 28 -6.45 -8.77 -7.90
N LEU A 29 -5.79 -8.09 -6.98
CA LEU A 29 -4.34 -8.11 -6.90
C LEU A 29 -3.86 -9.32 -6.08
N SER A 30 -3.24 -10.27 -6.78
CA SER A 30 -2.59 -11.45 -6.17
C SER A 30 -1.08 -11.21 -5.97
N LYS A 31 -0.38 -12.15 -5.32
CA LYS A 31 1.08 -12.13 -5.11
C LYS A 31 1.62 -10.89 -4.37
N THR A 32 0.87 -10.39 -3.39
CA THR A 32 1.26 -9.19 -2.62
C THR A 32 2.08 -9.51 -1.37
N CYS A 33 2.49 -10.77 -1.16
CA CYS A 33 3.11 -11.21 0.09
C CYS A 33 4.34 -10.40 0.50
N ALA A 34 5.26 -10.14 -0.43
CA ALA A 34 6.46 -9.36 -0.14
C ALA A 34 6.10 -7.93 0.29
N PHE A 35 5.15 -7.30 -0.40
CA PHE A 35 4.65 -5.97 -0.07
C PHE A 35 3.99 -5.96 1.31
N ASP A 36 3.06 -6.89 1.57
CA ASP A 36 2.29 -6.92 2.81
C ASP A 36 3.18 -7.27 4.02
N SER A 37 4.19 -8.12 3.83
CA SER A 37 5.22 -8.40 4.85
C SER A 37 6.03 -7.16 5.18
N ALA A 38 6.54 -6.45 4.17
CA ALA A 38 7.26 -5.19 4.39
C ALA A 38 6.39 -4.15 5.09
N ALA A 39 5.14 -3.98 4.63
CA ALA A 39 4.19 -3.08 5.26
C ALA A 39 3.95 -3.43 6.74
N SER A 40 3.78 -4.72 7.04
CA SER A 40 3.55 -5.19 8.42
C SER A 40 4.72 -4.85 9.36
N ILE A 41 5.96 -5.07 8.91
CA ILE A 41 7.16 -4.72 9.69
C ILE A 41 7.20 -3.21 9.97
N LEU A 42 6.94 -2.39 8.95
CA LEU A 42 7.00 -0.94 9.10
C LEU A 42 5.83 -0.39 9.93
N MET A 43 4.64 -1.00 9.86
CA MET A 43 3.52 -0.66 10.75
C MET A 43 3.89 -0.92 12.22
N VAL A 44 4.54 -2.06 12.53
CA VAL A 44 5.03 -2.36 13.89
C VAL A 44 6.05 -1.32 14.35
N ALA A 45 7.04 -1.00 13.50
CA ALA A 45 8.03 0.03 13.82
C ALA A 45 7.38 1.41 14.07
N TYR A 46 6.37 1.75 13.26
CA TYR A 46 5.58 2.98 13.39
C TYR A 46 4.75 3.06 14.68
N CYS A 47 4.26 1.93 15.17
CA CYS A 47 3.56 1.86 16.45
C CYS A 47 4.52 1.95 17.65
N ASN A 48 5.71 1.34 17.56
CA ASN A 48 6.60 1.16 18.71
C ASN A 48 7.67 2.24 18.90
N SER A 49 8.02 3.00 17.85
CA SER A 49 9.07 4.03 17.94
C SER A 49 8.53 5.41 17.61
N ILE A 50 8.58 6.32 18.59
CA ILE A 50 8.19 7.73 18.42
C ILE A 50 9.07 8.39 17.36
N ASN A 51 10.39 8.19 17.41
CA ASN A 51 11.33 8.77 16.44
C ASN A 51 11.02 8.30 15.01
N TYR A 52 10.79 6.99 14.84
CA TYR A 52 10.46 6.44 13.53
C TYR A 52 9.11 6.98 13.02
N ASN A 53 8.11 7.03 13.90
CA ASN A 53 6.80 7.58 13.60
C ASN A 53 6.88 9.04 13.10
N THR A 54 7.65 9.88 13.79
CA THR A 54 7.88 11.28 13.40
C THR A 54 8.58 11.39 12.04
N VAL A 55 9.57 10.55 11.76
CA VAL A 55 10.24 10.53 10.45
C VAL A 55 9.27 10.12 9.33
N VAL A 56 8.48 9.08 9.56
CA VAL A 56 7.49 8.60 8.59
C VAL A 56 6.42 9.66 8.32
N ASP A 57 5.93 10.34 9.36
CA ASP A 57 4.91 11.39 9.22
C ASP A 57 5.38 12.59 8.39
N ASN A 58 6.70 12.84 8.37
CA ASN A 58 7.31 13.90 7.58
C ASN A 58 7.86 13.42 6.22
N SER A 59 7.69 12.14 5.87
CA SER A 59 8.25 11.59 4.64
C SER A 59 7.41 11.94 3.41
N ASN A 60 8.07 12.13 2.26
CA ASN A 60 7.42 12.22 0.96
C ASN A 60 7.24 10.86 0.26
N SER A 61 7.76 9.78 0.84
CA SER A 61 7.59 8.43 0.28
C SER A 61 6.13 8.01 0.32
N ILE A 62 5.56 7.68 -0.85
CA ILE A 62 4.18 7.22 -0.98
C ILE A 62 3.95 5.97 -0.13
N PHE A 63 4.92 5.05 -0.12
CA PHE A 63 4.84 3.84 0.68
C PHE A 63 4.80 4.14 2.18
N LEU A 64 5.66 5.05 2.68
CA LEU A 64 5.65 5.44 4.09
C LEU A 64 4.38 6.20 4.49
N LYS A 65 3.84 7.05 3.60
CA LYS A 65 2.52 7.68 3.79
C LYS A 65 1.41 6.64 3.87
N PHE A 66 1.46 5.59 3.05
CA PHE A 66 0.52 4.47 3.13
C PHE A 66 0.59 3.77 4.49
N ILE A 67 1.79 3.50 5.03
CA ILE A 67 1.96 2.94 6.39
C ILE A 67 1.33 3.86 7.45
N ALA A 68 1.58 5.17 7.39
CA ALA A 68 0.99 6.12 8.33
C ALA A 68 -0.54 6.16 8.24
N GLU A 69 -1.10 6.20 7.02
CA GLU A 69 -2.54 6.26 6.78
C GLU A 69 -3.26 5.04 7.37
N ILE A 70 -2.75 3.82 7.11
CA ILE A 70 -3.40 2.60 7.62
C ILE A 70 -3.29 2.47 9.13
N VAL A 71 -2.16 2.84 9.76
CA VAL A 71 -2.04 2.77 11.23
C VAL A 71 -2.92 3.82 11.91
N LYS A 72 -3.03 5.03 11.35
CA LYS A 72 -3.84 6.11 11.94
C LYS A 72 -5.35 5.88 11.76
N ASN A 73 -5.76 5.42 10.58
CA ASN A 73 -7.16 5.41 10.16
C ASN A 73 -7.76 4.00 10.06
N GLY A 74 -6.95 2.96 10.28
CA GLY A 74 -7.34 1.58 10.05
C GLY A 74 -7.36 1.21 8.56
N ILE A 75 -7.78 -0.02 8.29
CA ILE A 75 -7.81 -0.59 6.94
C ILE A 75 -9.22 -0.50 6.37
N SER A 76 -9.32 -0.03 5.13
CA SER A 76 -10.56 0.09 4.37
C SER A 76 -10.38 -0.47 2.95
N ALA A 77 -11.47 -0.50 2.16
CA ALA A 77 -11.39 -0.84 0.74
C ALA A 77 -10.43 0.07 -0.04
N LYS A 78 -10.31 1.34 0.39
CA LYS A 78 -9.35 2.30 -0.18
C LYS A 78 -7.91 1.86 0.06
N SER A 79 -7.59 1.28 1.23
CA SER A 79 -6.25 0.79 1.53
C SER A 79 -5.77 -0.26 0.51
N TYR A 80 -6.65 -1.18 0.08
CA TYR A 80 -6.32 -2.17 -0.94
C TYR A 80 -6.13 -1.57 -2.34
N SER A 81 -6.89 -0.53 -2.65
CA SER A 81 -6.74 0.22 -3.91
C SER A 81 -5.42 1.01 -3.92
N ASN A 82 -5.10 1.71 -2.82
CA ASN A 82 -3.82 2.41 -2.64
C ASN A 82 -2.63 1.45 -2.72
N ARG A 83 -2.71 0.28 -2.07
CA ARG A 83 -1.68 -0.77 -2.18
C ARG A 83 -1.44 -1.12 -3.65
N ALA A 84 -2.52 -1.38 -4.39
CA ALA A 84 -2.42 -1.78 -5.77
C ALA A 84 -1.83 -0.68 -6.66
N GLU A 85 -2.20 0.57 -6.42
CA GLU A 85 -1.57 1.71 -7.10
C GLU A 85 -0.07 1.81 -6.81
N ILE A 86 0.37 1.60 -5.56
CA ILE A 86 1.80 1.64 -5.21
C ILE A 86 2.57 0.52 -5.92
N MET A 87 2.00 -0.69 -5.96
CA MET A 87 2.65 -1.84 -6.59
C MET A 87 2.72 -1.74 -8.12
N LEU A 88 1.69 -1.19 -8.77
CA LEU A 88 1.64 -1.04 -10.22
C LEU A 88 2.37 0.22 -10.70
N PHE A 89 2.45 1.27 -9.87
CA PHE A 89 3.08 2.54 -10.21
C PHE A 89 4.11 2.96 -9.16
N PRO A 90 5.19 2.18 -8.93
CA PRO A 90 6.19 2.50 -7.91
C PRO A 90 6.87 3.86 -8.15
N ASN A 91 6.86 4.35 -9.40
CA ASN A 91 7.45 5.61 -9.84
C ASN A 91 6.42 6.74 -10.03
N LYS A 92 5.20 6.65 -9.48
CA LYS A 92 4.16 7.67 -9.73
C LYS A 92 4.54 9.10 -9.28
N GLY A 93 5.56 9.23 -8.43
CA GLY A 93 6.20 10.51 -8.08
C GLY A 93 7.10 11.12 -9.18
N ASN A 94 7.36 10.41 -10.28
CA ASN A 94 8.23 10.79 -11.40
C ASN A 94 7.48 10.81 -12.76
N LEU A 95 6.16 11.04 -12.79
CA LEU A 95 5.31 10.89 -13.99
C LEU A 95 5.46 11.96 -15.10
N ASN A 96 6.67 12.47 -15.32
CA ASN A 96 7.00 13.10 -16.62
C ASN A 96 7.56 12.11 -17.65
N THR A 97 7.75 10.81 -17.35
CA THR A 97 8.46 9.89 -18.26
C THR A 97 7.98 8.43 -18.29
N ALA A 98 6.67 8.15 -18.30
CA ALA A 98 6.20 6.78 -18.61
C ALA A 98 4.75 6.77 -19.12
N ARG A 99 4.53 7.26 -20.35
CA ARG A 99 3.36 6.87 -21.14
C ARG A 99 3.84 5.90 -22.21
N GLY A 100 3.54 4.62 -22.02
CA GLY A 100 3.78 3.55 -22.98
C GLY A 100 4.76 2.53 -22.44
N GLU A 101 4.24 1.47 -21.81
CA GLU A 101 4.84 0.12 -21.69
C GLU A 101 4.10 -0.67 -20.59
N TYR A 102 2.79 -0.83 -20.71
CA TYR A 102 2.06 -1.93 -20.07
C TYR A 102 0.82 -2.26 -20.92
N SER A 103 1.08 -2.60 -22.18
CA SER A 103 0.24 -3.54 -22.93
C SER A 103 0.88 -4.90 -22.76
N ASP A 104 0.12 -5.86 -22.23
CA ASP A 104 0.40 -7.30 -22.05
C ASP A 104 0.28 -7.75 -20.58
N ILE A 105 -0.95 -7.73 -20.08
CA ILE A 105 -1.48 -8.72 -19.13
C ILE A 105 -2.86 -9.15 -19.66
#